data_AF-A0A8S3YPY5-F1
#
_entry.id   AF-A0A8S3YPY5-F1
#
_cell.length_a   1.000
_cell.length_b   1.000
_cell.length_c   1.000
_cell.angle_alpha   90.00
_cell.angle_beta   90.00
_cell.angle_gamma   90.00
#
_symmetry.space_group_name_H-M   'P 1'
#
loop_
_entity.id
_entity.type
_entity.pdbx_description
1 polymer ?
#
loop_
_entity_poly.entity_id
_entity_poly.type
_entity_poly.pdbx_seq_one_letter_code
_entity_poly.pdbx_strand_id
1 'polypeptide(L)'
;SHPPIALSGKNYVERGQAIHLFCNTTGPDGFRHSIDWFKDGDKIDHSNYKHVVITSYNMVEPNVSVSELLINRSNPSDTGTYICRSPSGYIDSTRVTVLFADSSNVKR
;
A
#
# COMPACT_ATOMS: atom_id res chain seq x y z
N SER A 1 -13.09 -9.42 16.94
CA SER A 1 -13.28 -8.05 16.45
C SER A 1 -12.51 -7.91 15.15
N HIS A 2 -13.16 -7.43 14.07
CA HIS A 2 -12.45 -7.13 12.82
C HIS A 2 -11.70 -5.80 13.01
N PRO A 3 -10.43 -5.68 12.58
CA PRO A 3 -9.71 -4.42 12.69
C PRO A 3 -10.45 -3.34 11.87
N PRO A 4 -10.52 -2.09 12.38
CA PRO A 4 -11.20 -0.98 11.70
C PRO A 4 -10.38 -0.41 10.52
N ILE A 5 -9.25 -1.06 10.20
CA ILE A 5 -8.39 -0.78 9.06
C ILE A 5 -8.02 -2.11 8.42
N ALA A 6 -7.98 -2.14 7.09
CA ALA A 6 -7.58 -3.30 6.33
C ALA A 6 -6.71 -2.86 5.15
N LEU A 7 -5.56 -3.52 4.98
CA LEU A 7 -4.65 -3.36 3.85
C LEU A 7 -4.75 -4.59 2.95
N SER A 8 -5.00 -4.37 1.66
CA SER A 8 -5.08 -5.41 0.65
C SER A 8 -4.23 -5.08 -0.58
N GLY A 9 -3.80 -6.11 -1.31
CA GLY A 9 -2.94 -5.97 -2.49
C GLY A 9 -2.13 -7.24 -2.76
N LYS A 10 -1.25 -7.19 -3.77
CA LYS A 10 -0.39 -8.32 -4.12
C LYS A 10 0.91 -8.30 -3.31
N ASN A 11 1.23 -9.43 -2.68
CA ASN A 11 2.48 -9.60 -1.92
C ASN A 11 3.69 -9.93 -2.81
N TYR A 12 3.44 -10.39 -4.04
CA TYR A 12 4.47 -10.72 -5.03
C TYR A 12 4.12 -10.04 -6.34
N VAL A 13 5.06 -9.26 -6.87
CA VAL A 13 4.89 -8.48 -8.10
C VAL A 13 6.11 -8.68 -8.97
N GLU A 14 5.95 -9.03 -10.24
CA GLU A 14 7.08 -9.11 -11.17
C GLU A 14 7.63 -7.72 -11.48
N ARG A 15 8.95 -7.60 -11.63
CA ARG A 15 9.61 -6.34 -12.00
C ARG A 15 8.93 -5.70 -13.22
N GLY A 16 8.64 -4.41 -13.11
CA GLY A 16 7.99 -3.62 -14.16
C GLY A 16 6.46 -3.69 -14.13
N GLN A 17 5.86 -4.65 -13.43
CA GLN A 17 4.42 -4.67 -13.16
C GLN A 17 4.04 -3.65 -12.08
N ALA A 18 2.78 -3.28 -12.03
CA ALA A 18 2.29 -2.33 -11.05
C ALA A 18 2.16 -2.98 -9.65
N ILE A 19 2.60 -2.25 -8.62
CA ILE A 19 2.20 -2.49 -7.23
C ILE A 19 0.99 -1.59 -6.98
N HIS A 20 -0.14 -2.20 -6.61
CA HIS A 20 -1.37 -1.49 -6.26
C HIS A 20 -1.86 -2.03 -4.91
N LEU A 21 -1.78 -1.18 -3.89
CA LEU A 21 -2.24 -1.48 -2.54
C LEU A 21 -3.44 -0.61 -2.22
N PHE A 22 -4.38 -1.19 -1.49
CA PHE A 22 -5.57 -0.50 -1.00
C PHE A 22 -5.56 -0.58 0.51
N CYS A 23 -5.79 0.55 1.16
CA CYS A 23 -6.04 0.60 2.59
C CYS A 23 -7.38 1.27 2.84
N ASN A 24 -8.28 0.58 3.52
CA ASN A 24 -9.60 1.10 3.86
C ASN A 24 -9.79 1.12 5.37
N THR A 25 -10.38 2.19 5.89
CA THR A 25 -10.73 2.31 7.31
C THR A 25 -12.18 2.72 7.48
N THR A 26 -12.84 2.15 8.48
CA THR A 26 -14.23 2.44 8.84
C THR A 26 -14.28 3.07 10.22
N GLY A 27 -15.11 4.10 10.40
CA GLY A 27 -15.32 4.70 11.72
C GLY A 27 -15.73 6.18 11.66
N PRO A 28 -16.05 6.79 12.83
CA PRO A 28 -16.52 8.18 12.92
C PRO A 28 -15.58 9.19 12.25
N ASP A 29 -14.28 8.90 12.28
CA ASP A 29 -13.21 9.75 11.73
C ASP A 29 -12.84 9.40 10.27
N GLY A 30 -13.40 8.33 9.70
CA GLY A 30 -13.08 7.85 8.35
C GLY A 30 -13.27 8.93 7.28
N PHE A 31 -14.27 9.80 7.40
CA PHE A 31 -14.45 10.91 6.46
C PHE A 31 -13.50 12.08 6.62
N ARG A 32 -12.98 12.30 7.83
CA ARG A 32 -12.43 13.60 8.20
C ARG A 32 -10.93 13.69 8.02
N HIS A 33 -10.22 12.57 8.09
CA HIS A 33 -8.76 12.55 8.13
C HIS A 33 -8.18 11.51 7.15
N SER A 34 -7.00 11.80 6.60
CA SER A 34 -6.31 10.97 5.61
C SER A 34 -5.55 9.80 6.26
N ILE A 35 -5.47 8.68 5.54
CA ILE A 35 -4.61 7.53 5.89
C ILE A 35 -3.15 7.88 5.55
N ASP A 36 -2.24 7.60 6.48
CA ASP A 36 -0.80 7.73 6.26
C ASP A 36 -0.18 6.41 5.79
N TRP A 37 0.78 6.49 4.87
CA TRP A 37 1.53 5.33 4.37
C TRP A 37 2.99 5.36 4.80
N PHE A 38 3.55 4.19 5.10
CA PHE A 38 4.95 4.00 5.44
C PHE A 38 5.52 2.78 4.71
N LYS A 39 6.82 2.82 4.39
CA LYS A 39 7.58 1.68 3.87
C LYS A 39 8.80 1.49 4.75
N ASP A 40 8.93 0.30 5.33
CA ASP A 40 10.09 -0.08 6.17
C ASP A 40 10.36 0.90 7.34
N GLY A 41 9.32 1.59 7.81
CA GLY A 41 9.39 2.60 8.88
C GLY A 41 9.44 4.05 8.40
N ASP A 42 9.75 4.29 7.13
CA ASP A 42 9.82 5.63 6.54
C ASP A 42 8.45 6.08 6.02
N LYS A 43 8.06 7.31 6.33
CA LYS A 43 6.81 7.88 5.82
C LYS A 43 6.91 8.06 4.31
N ILE A 44 5.92 7.53 3.59
CA ILE A 44 5.80 7.71 2.15
C ILE A 44 5.19 9.08 1.89
N ASP A 45 5.99 9.96 1.32
CA ASP A 45 5.57 11.28 0.86
C ASP A 45 6.16 11.59 -0.52
N HIS A 46 5.68 12.66 -1.13
CA HIS A 46 6.14 13.09 -2.46
C HIS A 46 7.62 13.50 -2.52
N SER A 47 8.29 13.73 -1.37
CA SER A 47 9.69 14.16 -1.34
C SER A 47 10.64 12.96 -1.48
N ASN A 48 10.37 11.89 -0.74
CA ASN A 48 11.21 10.69 -0.67
C ASN A 48 10.78 9.60 -1.66
N TYR A 49 9.50 9.57 -2.06
CA TYR A 49 8.92 8.53 -2.89
C TYR A 49 8.24 9.09 -4.14
N LYS A 50 9.02 9.77 -4.99
CA LYS A 50 8.52 10.50 -6.17
C LYS A 50 7.77 9.64 -7.19
N HIS A 51 8.05 8.33 -7.24
CA HIS A 51 7.41 7.37 -8.16
C HIS A 51 6.15 6.72 -7.58
N VAL A 52 5.82 7.01 -6.33
CA VAL A 52 4.61 6.53 -5.66
C VAL A 52 3.51 7.56 -5.85
N VAL A 53 2.34 7.09 -6.27
CA VAL A 53 1.11 7.89 -6.35
C VAL A 53 0.19 7.43 -5.24
N ILE A 54 -0.24 8.36 -4.39
CA ILE A 54 -1.25 8.10 -3.35
C ILE A 54 -2.52 8.84 -3.73
N THR A 55 -3.63 8.11 -3.84
CA THR A 55 -4.97 8.69 -4.02
C THR A 55 -5.83 8.33 -2.82
N SER A 56 -6.81 9.17 -2.50
CA SER A 56 -7.73 8.88 -1.40
C SER A 56 -9.11 9.42 -1.69
N TYR A 57 -10.13 8.68 -1.28
CA TYR A 57 -11.53 9.03 -1.45
C TYR A 57 -12.35 8.45 -0.30
N ASN A 58 -13.48 9.10 -0.03
CA ASN A 58 -14.38 8.69 1.04
C ASN A 58 -15.72 8.23 0.46
N MET A 59 -16.30 7.20 1.04
CA MET A 59 -17.62 6.67 0.69
C MET A 59 -18.63 7.00 1.78
N VAL A 60 -19.60 7.88 1.47
CA VAL A 60 -20.65 8.42 2.40
C VAL A 60 -21.32 7.32 3.23
N GLU A 61 -21.70 6.24 2.56
CA GLU A 61 -22.22 5.01 3.16
C GLU A 61 -21.39 3.85 2.58
N PRO A 62 -20.69 3.04 3.38
CA PRO A 62 -20.80 2.85 4.84
C PRO A 62 -19.73 3.58 5.70
N ASN A 63 -19.51 4.89 5.50
CA ASN A 63 -18.48 5.66 6.22
C ASN A 63 -17.09 5.04 6.17
N VAL A 64 -16.56 4.95 4.95
CA VAL A 64 -15.27 4.33 4.65
C VAL A 64 -14.36 5.37 4.03
N SER A 65 -13.13 5.49 4.55
CA SER A 65 -12.04 6.12 3.82
C SER A 65 -11.27 5.04 3.09
N VAL A 66 -10.95 5.27 1.82
CA VAL A 66 -10.05 4.42 1.04
C VAL A 66 -8.87 5.26 0.60
N SER A 67 -7.67 4.71 0.80
CA SER A 67 -6.41 5.25 0.29
C SER A 67 -5.74 4.19 -0.57
N GLU A 68 -5.31 4.57 -1.76
CA GLU A 68 -4.62 3.69 -2.70
C GLU A 68 -3.18 4.14 -2.86
N LEU A 69 -2.27 3.17 -2.85
CA LEU A 69 -0.86 3.37 -3.17
C LEU A 69 -0.56 2.65 -4.48
N LEU A 70 -0.09 3.41 -5.47
CA LEU A 70 0.24 2.92 -6.79
C LEU A 70 1.70 3.20 -7.13
N ILE A 71 2.42 2.15 -7.52
CA ILE A 71 3.71 2.22 -8.22
C ILE A 71 3.49 1.61 -9.60
N ASN A 72 3.48 2.44 -10.64
CA ASN A 72 3.15 2.00 -12.00
C ASN A 72 4.13 0.97 -12.59
N ARG A 73 5.42 1.12 -12.28
CA ARG A 73 6.49 0.24 -12.77
C ARG A 73 7.39 -0.15 -11.61
N SER A 74 7.13 -1.31 -11.04
CA SER A 74 7.88 -1.80 -9.89
C SER A 74 9.35 -2.04 -10.22
N ASN A 75 10.19 -1.76 -9.24
CA ASN A 75 11.60 -2.02 -9.25
C ASN A 75 12.02 -2.72 -7.94
N PRO A 76 13.20 -3.35 -7.89
CA PRO A 76 13.60 -4.15 -6.73
C PRO A 76 13.65 -3.38 -5.41
N SER A 77 13.96 -2.07 -5.44
CA SER A 77 13.96 -1.21 -4.26
C SER A 77 12.56 -0.92 -3.70
N ASP A 78 11.51 -1.22 -4.47
CA ASP A 78 10.12 -1.15 -4.01
C ASP A 78 9.76 -2.35 -3.12
N THR A 79 10.61 -3.38 -3.04
CA THR A 79 10.43 -4.45 -2.05
C THR A 79 10.51 -3.88 -0.64
N GLY A 80 9.57 -4.25 0.21
CA GLY A 80 9.52 -3.77 1.59
C GLY A 80 8.21 -4.10 2.29
N THR A 81 8.13 -3.74 3.56
CA THR A 81 6.91 -3.80 4.36
C THR A 81 6.18 -2.47 4.25
N TYR A 82 5.03 -2.49 3.60
CA TYR A 82 4.13 -1.36 3.47
C TYR A 82 3.14 -1.37 4.63
N ILE A 83 2.97 -0.20 5.23
CA ILE A 83 2.13 0.00 6.42
C ILE A 83 1.17 1.13 6.10
N CYS A 84 -0.10 0.95 6.38
CA CYS A 84 -1.06 2.04 6.42
C CYS A 84 -1.54 2.28 7.85
N ARG A 85 -1.68 3.56 8.21
CA ARG A 85 -2.07 3.99 9.54
C ARG A 85 -3.32 4.85 9.46
N SER A 86 -4.35 4.47 10.21
CA SER A 86 -5.57 5.26 10.36
C SER A 86 -5.31 6.50 11.21
N PRO A 87 -6.15 7.54 11.07
CA PRO A 87 -6.12 8.71 11.95
C PRO A 87 -6.28 8.37 13.44
N SER A 88 -7.07 7.34 13.74
CA SER A 88 -7.30 6.80 15.08
C SER A 88 -6.18 5.90 15.61
N GLY A 89 -5.10 5.73 14.83
CA GLY A 89 -3.89 5.02 15.24
C GLY A 89 -3.91 3.50 15.00
N TYR A 90 -4.95 2.97 14.36
CA TYR A 90 -4.94 1.58 13.91
C TYR A 90 -4.00 1.41 12.73
N ILE A 91 -3.34 0.26 12.66
CA ILE A 91 -2.33 -0.04 11.66
C ILE A 91 -2.63 -1.40 11.05
N ASP A 92 -2.43 -1.50 9.74
CA ASP A 92 -2.29 -2.78 9.05
C ASP A 92 -1.06 -2.73 8.12
N SER A 93 -0.52 -3.89 7.79
CA SER A 93 0.73 -3.98 7.04
C SER A 93 0.77 -5.19 6.11
N THR A 94 1.44 -5.05 4.97
CA THR A 94 1.80 -6.18 4.12
C THR A 94 3.22 -6.06 3.60
N ARG A 95 3.86 -7.20 3.38
CA ARG A 95 5.16 -7.26 2.72
C ARG A 95 4.97 -7.51 1.23
N VAL A 96 5.49 -6.58 0.43
CA VAL A 96 5.55 -6.72 -1.03
C VAL A 96 6.97 -7.10 -1.44
N THR A 97 7.09 -8.13 -2.27
CA THR A 97 8.35 -8.61 -2.84
C THR A 97 8.30 -8.47 -4.35
N VAL A 98 9.26 -7.72 -4.92
CA VAL A 98 9.40 -7.58 -6.37
C VAL A 98 10.28 -8.71 -6.89
N LEU A 99 9.70 -9.57 -7.73
CA LEU A 99 10.36 -10.73 -8.31
C LEU A 99 11.09 -10.37 -9.60
N PHE A 100 12.28 -10.93 -9.77
CA PHE A 100 12.95 -10.96 -11.06
C PHE A 100 12.58 -12.25 -11.78
N ALA A 101 12.11 -12.13 -13.02
CA ALA A 101 12.09 -13.28 -13.91
C ALA A 101 13.54 -13.56 -14.34
N ASP A 102 14.23 -14.42 -13.61
CA ASP A 102 15.51 -14.96 -14.08
C ASP A 102 15.17 -16.00 -15.16
N SER A 103 15.43 -15.65 -16.43
CA SER A 103 15.24 -16.57 -17.57
C SER A 103 16.37 -17.61 -17.62
N SER A 104 16.71 -18.22 -16.50
CA SER A 104 17.77 -19.21 -16.35
C SER A 104 17.23 -20.53 -15.79
N ASN A 105 16.08 -20.96 -16.30
CA ASN A 105 15.74 -22.39 -16.29
C ASN A 105 16.50 -23.10 -17.42
N VAL A 106 17.83 -23.15 -17.34
CA VAL A 106 18.59 -24.16 -18.08
C VAL A 106 18.35 -25.48 -17.35
N LYS A 107 17.32 -26.22 -17.79
CA LYS A 107 17.21 -27.64 -17.46
C LYS A 107 18.49 -28.31 -17.95
N ARG A 108 19.33 -28.73 -17.02
CA ARG A 108 20.47 -29.61 -17.26
C ARG A 108 19.98 -31.06 -17.38
#